data_AF-A0A5M3XLF9-F1
#
_entry.id   AF-A0A5M3XLF9-F1
#
_cell.length_a   1.000
_cell.length_b   1.000
_cell.length_c   1.000
_cell.angle_alpha   90.00
_cell.angle_beta   90.00
_cell.angle_gamma   90.00
#
_symmetry.space_group_name_H-M   'P 1'
#
loop_
_entity.id
_entity.type
_entity.pdbx_description
1 polymer ?
#
loop_
_entity_poly.entity_id
_entity_poly.type
_entity_poly.pdbx_seq_one_letter_code
_entity_poly.pdbx_strand_id
1 'polypeptide(L)' 'MTEQQPDDMRPVDLFDDGLPVLPDQTADDTDHGWGEWRGDDDDARLIEDRPPHW' A
#
# COMPACT_ATOMS: atom_id res chain seq x y z
N MET A 1 -10.73 -15.65 -23.85
CA MET A 1 -9.75 -16.44 -23.08
C MET A 1 -8.42 -15.73 -23.16
N THR A 2 -7.75 -15.52 -22.03
CA THR A 2 -6.29 -15.44 -21.99
C THR A 2 -5.74 -16.86 -22.15
N GLU A 3 -4.75 -17.04 -23.01
CA GLU A 3 -4.00 -18.29 -23.07
C GLU A 3 -3.00 -18.30 -21.91
N GLN A 4 -3.06 -19.33 -21.06
CA GLN A 4 -2.08 -19.50 -19.98
C GLN A 4 -0.73 -19.88 -20.59
N GLN A 5 0.31 -19.16 -20.19
CA GLN A 5 1.67 -19.39 -20.66
C GLN A 5 2.26 -20.65 -19.98
N PRO A 6 3.28 -21.30 -20.57
CA PRO A 6 3.95 -22.44 -19.93
C PRO A 6 4.56 -22.09 -18.56
N ASP A 7 4.82 -20.80 -18.30
CA ASP A 7 5.31 -20.30 -17.01
C ASP A 7 4.24 -20.30 -15.91
N ASP A 8 2.96 -20.11 -16.27
CA ASP A 8 1.79 -20.14 -15.37
C ASP A 8 1.46 -21.56 -14.88
N MET A 9 1.85 -22.58 -15.64
CA MET A 9 1.59 -24.00 -15.35
C MET A 9 2.68 -24.64 -14.47
N ARG A 10 3.70 -23.89 -14.04
CA ARG A 10 4.76 -24.42 -13.18
C ARG A 10 4.24 -24.57 -11.75
N PRO A 11 4.52 -25.69 -11.05
CA PRO A 11 4.13 -25.84 -9.66
C PRO A 11 4.90 -24.85 -8.78
N VAL A 12 4.17 -23.99 -8.09
CA VAL A 12 4.68 -23.19 -6.97
C VAL A 12 4.43 -23.99 -5.69
N ASP A 13 5.48 -24.24 -4.91
CA ASP A 13 5.29 -24.77 -3.56
C ASP A 13 4.83 -23.62 -2.65
N LEU A 14 3.68 -23.82 -1.99
CA LEU A 14 3.04 -22.88 -1.08
C LEU A 14 3.20 -23.33 0.39
N PHE A 15 3.95 -24.41 0.63
CA PHE A 15 4.21 -24.98 1.95
C PHE A 15 5.68 -24.84 2.38
N ASP A 16 6.56 -24.36 1.51
CA ASP A 16 7.88 -23.84 1.88
C ASP A 16 7.71 -22.41 2.44
N ASP A 17 7.27 -22.34 3.71
CA ASP A 17 7.29 -21.11 4.53
C ASP A 17 8.76 -20.70 4.79
N GLY A 18 9.38 -20.15 3.74
CA GLY A 18 10.76 -19.65 3.78
C GLY A 18 10.93 -18.43 4.69
N LEU A 19 12.11 -17.82 4.65
CA LEU A 19 12.32 -16.57 5.39
C LEU A 19 11.30 -15.51 4.92
N PRO A 20 10.65 -14.78 5.84
CA PRO A 20 9.63 -13.80 5.49
C PRO A 20 10.21 -12.77 4.52
N VAL A 21 9.64 -12.73 3.31
CA VAL A 21 10.16 -11.95 2.16
C VAL A 21 10.14 -10.45 2.43
N LEU A 22 9.25 -10.02 3.33
CA LEU A 22 9.12 -8.66 3.84
C LEU A 22 9.16 -8.69 5.38
N PRO A 23 9.60 -7.61 6.05
CA PRO A 23 9.48 -7.45 7.50
C PRO A 23 8.00 -7.40 7.95
N ASP A 24 7.75 -7.65 9.24
CA ASP A 24 6.40 -7.60 9.86
C ASP A 24 5.70 -6.23 9.73
N GLN A 25 6.46 -5.17 9.45
CA GLN A 25 6.00 -3.83 9.13
C GLN A 25 6.87 -3.25 8.01
N THR A 26 6.27 -2.77 6.93
CA THR A 26 6.99 -2.07 5.86
C THR A 26 7.28 -0.62 6.22
N ALA A 27 8.12 0.07 5.43
CA ALA A 27 8.33 1.51 5.58
C ALA A 27 7.09 2.33 5.12
N ASP A 28 6.28 1.77 4.23
CA ASP A 28 5.08 2.39 3.65
C ASP A 28 3.86 2.30 4.58
N ASP A 29 3.88 1.37 5.54
CA ASP A 29 2.88 1.21 6.62
C ASP A 29 2.86 2.40 7.60
N THR A 30 3.71 3.40 7.38
CA THR A 30 3.75 4.66 8.14
C THR A 30 3.67 5.83 7.18
N ASP A 31 2.92 6.88 7.54
CA ASP A 31 2.79 8.13 6.77
C ASP A 31 4.10 8.96 6.71
N HIS A 32 5.24 8.37 7.09
CA HIS A 32 6.53 9.01 7.26
C HIS A 32 7.16 9.38 5.90
N GLY A 33 6.86 10.60 5.43
CA GLY A 33 7.24 11.11 4.11
C GLY A 33 6.07 11.18 3.11
N TRP A 34 4.87 10.74 3.51
CA TRP A 34 3.63 10.86 2.74
C TRP A 34 2.87 12.18 2.96
N GLY A 35 3.42 13.08 3.79
CA GLY A 35 2.87 14.38 4.14
C GLY A 35 3.75 15.04 5.21
N GLU A 36 3.25 16.09 5.87
CA GLU A 36 3.89 16.60 7.08
C GLU A 36 3.50 15.79 8.31
N TRP A 37 4.49 15.33 9.08
CA TRP A 37 4.26 14.42 10.20
C TRP A 37 4.16 15.20 11.51
N ARG A 38 2.92 15.50 11.92
CA ARG A 38 2.59 16.48 12.99
C ARG A 38 2.89 17.92 12.59
N GLY A 39 2.53 18.30 11.35
CA GLY A 39 2.17 19.69 11.10
C GLY A 39 1.01 20.12 12.01
N ASP A 40 0.89 21.42 12.26
CA ASP A 40 -0.20 22.00 13.06
C ASP A 40 -1.57 21.73 12.37
N ASP A 41 -2.61 21.38 13.12
CA ASP A 41 -3.93 20.95 12.60
C ASP A 41 -4.74 22.14 12.00
N ASP A 42 -4.25 22.80 10.95
CA ASP A 42 -4.95 23.85 10.16
C ASP A 42 -5.94 23.23 9.14
N ASP A 43 -6.69 22.21 9.59
CA ASP A 43 -7.79 21.57 8.85
C ASP A 43 -8.88 22.57 8.42
N ALA A 44 -8.94 23.75 9.06
CA ALA A 44 -9.88 24.82 8.73
C ALA A 44 -9.87 25.16 7.23
N ARG A 45 -8.69 25.22 6.59
CA ARG A 45 -8.58 25.47 5.15
C ARG A 45 -9.11 24.33 4.29
N LEU A 46 -8.89 23.08 4.70
CA LEU A 46 -9.40 21.90 4.01
C LEU A 46 -10.94 21.80 4.11
N ILE A 47 -11.53 22.32 5.18
CA ILE A 47 -12.98 22.49 5.33
C ILE A 47 -13.52 23.65 4.47
N GLU A 48 -12.78 24.76 4.34
CA GLU A 48 -13.17 25.93 3.53
C GLU A 48 -13.15 25.64 2.02
N ASP A 49 -12.11 24.97 1.51
CA ASP A 49 -11.92 24.69 0.07
C ASP A 49 -12.71 23.46 -0.45
N ARG A 50 -13.53 22.81 0.39
CA ARG A 50 -14.12 21.49 0.10
C ARG A 50 -15.08 21.52 -1.12
N PRO A 51 -14.81 20.75 -2.20
CA PRO A 51 -15.60 20.81 -3.43
C PRO A 51 -16.96 20.08 -3.30
N PRO A 52 -18.09 20.67 -3.78
CA PRO A 52 -19.44 20.39 -3.28
C PRO A 52 -20.10 19.03 -3.61
N HIS A 53 -19.36 18.03 -4.09
CA HIS A 53 -19.88 16.69 -4.43
C HIS A 53 -19.14 15.60 -3.65
N TRP A 54 -19.30 15.69 -2.32
CA TRP A 54 -18.53 15.05 -1.26
C TRP A 54 -19.34 14.98 0.05
#